data_AF-A0A9X1Y7N5-F1
#
_entry.id   AF-A0A9X1Y7N5-F1
#
_cell.length_a   1.000
_cell.length_b   1.000
_cell.length_c   1.000
_cell.angle_alpha   90.00
_cell.angle_beta   90.00
_cell.angle_gamma   90.00
#
_symmetry.space_group_name_H-M   'P 1'
#
loop_
_entity.id
_entity.type
_entity.pdbx_description
1 polymer ?
#
loop_
_entity_poly.entity_id
_entity_poly.type
_entity_poly.pdbx_seq_one_letter_code
_entity_poly.pdbx_strand_id
1 'polypeptide(L)'
;MKPAPALDPFSLSLFAWQSALVFTVRGMRLWTEPLAAQPQALADLALEKQRAFADGWLAAGMAAMRGAGPADIAAAALDPARRRVALNARRLWR
;
A
#
# COMPACT_ATOMS: atom_id res chain seq x y z
N MET A 1 14.13 -17.14 0.13
CA MET A 1 13.41 -15.86 0.34
C MET A 1 13.29 -15.17 -1.02
N LYS A 2 12.09 -14.71 -1.39
CA LYS A 2 11.93 -13.88 -2.61
C LYS A 2 12.64 -12.53 -2.36
N PRO A 3 13.52 -12.06 -3.26
CA PRO A 3 14.17 -10.75 -3.08
C PRO A 3 13.10 -9.66 -2.98
N ALA A 4 13.31 -8.70 -2.08
CA ALA A 4 12.45 -7.54 -1.97
C ALA A 4 12.46 -6.80 -3.33
N PRO A 5 11.31 -6.30 -3.82
CA PRO A 5 11.28 -5.62 -5.09
C PRO A 5 12.19 -4.40 -5.05
N ALA A 6 13.06 -4.26 -6.04
CA ALA A 6 13.99 -3.14 -6.11
C ALA A 6 13.23 -1.80 -5.98
N LEU A 7 13.80 -0.89 -5.21
CA LEU A 7 13.39 0.51 -5.13
C LEU A 7 13.94 1.26 -6.35
N ASP A 8 13.63 0.79 -7.55
CA ASP A 8 13.98 1.50 -8.77
C ASP A 8 12.99 2.65 -9.04
N PRO A 9 13.40 3.72 -9.75
CA PRO A 9 12.56 4.89 -9.97
C PRO A 9 11.24 4.57 -10.65
N PHE A 10 11.24 3.66 -11.63
CA PHE A 10 10.05 3.33 -12.40
C PHE A 10 9.00 2.62 -11.53
N SER A 11 9.45 1.64 -10.75
CA SER A 11 8.70 0.90 -9.73
C SER A 11 8.07 1.81 -8.67
N LEU A 12 8.78 2.86 -8.24
CA LEU A 12 8.25 3.89 -7.34
C LEU A 12 7.25 4.82 -8.02
N SER A 13 7.52 5.26 -9.25
CA SER A 13 6.59 6.09 -10.02
C SER A 13 5.28 5.37 -10.30
N LEU A 14 5.32 4.09 -10.66
CA LEU A 14 4.13 3.27 -10.86
C LEU A 14 3.33 3.12 -9.57
N PHE A 15 4.00 2.89 -8.44
CA PHE A 15 3.36 2.84 -7.13
C PHE A 15 2.68 4.17 -6.77
N ALA A 16 3.35 5.30 -6.99
CA ALA A 16 2.80 6.63 -6.75
C ALA A 16 1.57 6.90 -7.62
N TRP A 17 1.63 6.57 -8.91
CA TRP A 17 0.51 6.71 -9.84
C TRP A 17 -0.70 5.86 -9.43
N GLN A 18 -0.48 4.58 -9.10
CA GLN A 18 -1.55 3.70 -8.63
C GLN A 18 -2.16 4.20 -7.31
N SER A 19 -1.33 4.71 -6.40
CA SER A 19 -1.79 5.26 -5.12
C SER A 19 -2.65 6.50 -5.33
N ALA A 20 -2.20 7.42 -6.19
CA ALA A 20 -2.96 8.62 -6.56
C ALA A 20 -4.31 8.26 -7.18
N LEU A 21 -4.33 7.31 -8.13
CA LEU A 21 -5.56 6.87 -8.78
C LEU A 21 -6.55 6.26 -7.77
N VAL A 22 -6.09 5.36 -6.89
CA VAL A 22 -6.94 4.75 -5.86
C VAL A 22 -7.49 5.79 -4.90
N PHE A 23 -6.66 6.76 -4.49
CA PHE A 23 -7.09 7.86 -3.63
C PHE A 23 -8.14 8.73 -4.31
N THR A 24 -7.91 9.15 -5.55
CA THR A 24 -8.83 10.00 -6.32
C THR A 24 -10.19 9.34 -6.50
N VAL A 25 -10.23 8.08 -6.92
CA VAL A 25 -11.52 7.37 -7.13
C VAL A 25 -12.27 7.17 -5.82
N ARG A 26 -11.57 6.82 -4.73
CA ARG A 26 -12.20 6.70 -3.40
C ARG A 26 -12.68 8.05 -2.86
N GLY A 27 -11.94 9.12 -3.10
CA GLY A 27 -12.33 10.49 -2.77
C GLY A 27 -13.58 10.94 -3.53
N MET A 28 -13.65 10.65 -4.84
CA MET A 28 -14.84 10.92 -5.64
C MET A 28 -16.07 10.19 -5.10
N ARG A 29 -15.96 8.89 -4.78
CA ARG A 29 -17.08 8.13 -4.20
C ARG A 29 -17.59 8.70 -2.88
N LEU A 30 -16.68 9.19 -2.03
CA LEU A 30 -17.05 9.87 -0.79
C LEU A 30 -17.84 11.16 -1.04
N TRP A 31 -17.53 11.87 -2.12
CA TRP A 31 -18.22 13.11 -2.51
C TRP A 31 -19.56 12.86 -3.19
N THR A 32 -19.63 11.88 -4.10
CA THR A 32 -20.82 11.62 -4.91
C THR A 32 -21.85 10.73 -4.20
N GLU A 33 -21.39 9.86 -3.30
CA GLU A 33 -22.24 8.89 -2.60
C GLU A 33 -22.01 8.91 -1.07
N PRO A 34 -22.20 10.05 -0.40
CA PRO A 34 -21.84 10.20 1.02
C PRO A 34 -22.61 9.24 1.93
N LEU A 35 -23.82 8.80 1.55
CA LEU A 35 -24.61 7.81 2.29
C LEU A 35 -24.21 6.35 1.98
N ALA A 36 -23.70 6.07 0.78
CA ALA A 36 -23.24 4.73 0.39
C ALA A 36 -21.80 4.46 0.85
N ALA A 37 -21.00 5.51 1.03
CA ALA A 37 -19.72 5.47 1.74
C ALA A 37 -19.95 5.30 3.25
N GLN A 38 -20.51 4.15 3.62
CA GLN A 38 -20.88 3.81 4.99
C GLN A 38 -19.68 3.95 5.94
N PRO A 39 -19.89 4.35 7.20
CA PRO A 39 -18.84 4.38 8.23
C PRO A 39 -18.02 3.08 8.29
N GLN A 40 -18.66 1.95 8.00
CA GLN A 40 -18.03 0.65 7.88
C GLN A 40 -16.96 0.59 6.78
N ALA A 41 -17.26 1.10 5.59
CA ALA A 41 -16.30 1.15 4.48
C ALA A 41 -15.10 2.04 4.85
N LEU A 42 -15.33 3.18 5.52
CA LEU A 42 -14.25 4.03 6.00
C LEU A 42 -13.41 3.35 7.10
N ALA A 43 -14.04 2.60 8.00
CA ALA A 43 -13.36 1.82 9.02
C ALA A 43 -12.50 0.70 8.40
N ASP A 44 -13.03 -0.02 7.43
CA ASP A 44 -12.30 -1.06 6.69
C ASP A 44 -11.06 -0.47 6.00
N LEU A 45 -11.17 0.74 5.43
CA LEU A 45 -10.04 1.45 4.84
C LEU A 45 -9.00 1.88 5.87
N ALA A 46 -9.41 2.34 7.04
CA ALA A 46 -8.49 2.70 8.11
C ALA A 46 -7.73 1.46 8.62
N LEU A 47 -8.44 0.35 8.82
CA LEU A 47 -7.86 -0.94 9.19
C LEU A 47 -6.92 -1.46 8.11
N GLU A 48 -7.27 -1.27 6.83
CA GLU A 48 -6.40 -1.63 5.71
C GLU A 48 -5.06 -0.88 5.80
N LYS A 49 -5.08 0.43 6.06
CA LYS A 49 -3.84 1.23 6.21
C LYS A 49 -3.01 0.79 7.41
N GLN A 50 -3.64 0.64 8.58
CA GLN A 50 -2.96 0.23 9.80
C GLN A 50 -2.29 -1.14 9.65
N ARG A 51 -3.00 -2.10 9.05
CA ARG A 51 -2.45 -3.44 8.83
C ARG A 51 -1.28 -3.42 7.85
N ALA A 52 -1.37 -2.66 6.75
CA ALA A 52 -0.25 -2.54 5.81
C ALA A 52 0.99 -1.92 6.45
N PHE A 53 0.79 -0.93 7.32
CA PHE A 53 1.86 -0.30 8.08
C PHE A 53 2.51 -1.28 9.08
N ALA A 54 1.71 -1.99 9.86
CA ALA A 54 2.20 -3.00 10.81
C ALA A 54 2.95 -4.14 10.10
N ASP A 55 2.40 -4.65 8.99
CA ASP A 55 3.04 -5.66 8.15
C ASP A 55 4.42 -5.16 7.66
N GLY A 56 4.50 -3.89 7.23
CA GLY A 56 5.74 -3.25 6.77
C GLY A 56 6.76 -3.06 7.88
N TRP A 57 6.33 -2.63 9.06
CA TRP A 57 7.18 -2.47 10.24
C TRP A 57 7.84 -3.79 10.64
N LEU A 58 7.05 -4.87 10.72
CA LEU A 58 7.55 -6.20 11.05
C LEU A 58 8.52 -6.72 9.97
N ALA A 59 8.19 -6.53 8.69
CA ALA A 59 9.04 -6.95 7.59
C ALA A 59 10.39 -6.22 7.59
N ALA A 60 10.38 -4.91 7.84
CA ALA A 60 11.58 -4.10 7.96
C ALA A 60 12.43 -4.51 9.17
N GLY A 61 11.81 -4.71 10.33
CA GLY A 61 12.49 -5.18 11.54
C GLY A 61 13.14 -6.54 11.34
N MET A 62 12.45 -7.49 10.68
CA MET A 62 13.04 -8.78 10.32
C MET A 62 14.19 -8.65 9.31
N ALA A 63 14.11 -7.74 8.35
CA ALA A 63 15.22 -7.50 7.41
C ALA A 63 16.44 -6.94 8.15
N ALA A 64 16.24 -5.98 9.04
CA ALA A 64 17.29 -5.41 9.88
C ALA A 64 17.96 -6.46 10.78
N MET A 65 17.16 -7.32 11.45
CA MET A 65 17.70 -8.41 12.28
C MET A 65 18.52 -9.44 11.48
N ARG A 66 18.27 -9.59 10.18
CA ARG A 66 19.08 -10.44 9.28
C ARG A 66 20.34 -9.76 8.75
N GLY A 67 20.63 -8.53 9.18
CA GLY A 67 21.76 -7.75 8.68
C GLY A 67 21.60 -7.24 7.25
N ALA A 68 20.36 -7.08 6.77
CA ALA A 68 20.10 -6.56 5.43
C ALA A 68 20.55 -5.10 5.28
N GLY A 69 20.90 -4.69 4.06
CA GLY A 69 21.29 -3.30 3.79
C GLY A 69 20.12 -2.32 3.89
N PRO A 70 20.38 -1.00 4.01
CA PRO A 70 19.33 0.01 4.12
C PRO A 70 18.29 -0.03 2.99
N ALA A 71 18.73 -0.31 1.76
CA ALA A 71 17.84 -0.42 0.60
C ALA A 71 16.87 -1.60 0.73
N ASP A 72 17.34 -2.75 1.23
CA ASP A 72 16.52 -3.94 1.43
C ASP A 72 15.53 -3.77 2.59
N ILE A 73 15.93 -3.08 3.65
CA ILE A 73 15.05 -2.72 4.77
C ILE A 73 13.93 -1.81 4.28
N ALA A 74 14.26 -0.76 3.51
CA ALA A 74 13.27 0.15 2.93
C ALA A 74 12.34 -0.57 1.95
N ALA A 75 12.87 -1.48 1.12
CA ALA A 75 12.06 -2.29 0.22
C ALA A 75 11.10 -3.21 0.99
N ALA A 76 11.56 -3.84 2.07
CA ALA A 76 10.73 -4.66 2.96
C ALA A 76 9.64 -3.86 3.67
N ALA A 77 9.93 -2.62 4.08
CA ALA A 77 8.95 -1.72 4.68
C ALA A 77 7.83 -1.35 3.70
N LEU A 78 8.15 -1.11 2.43
CA LEU A 78 7.22 -0.62 1.42
C LEU A 78 6.41 -1.74 0.72
N ASP A 79 6.94 -2.95 0.65
CA ASP A 79 6.34 -4.05 -0.12
C ASP A 79 4.87 -4.34 0.25
N PRO A 80 4.45 -4.36 1.53
CA PRO A 80 3.03 -4.57 1.89
C PRO A 80 2.09 -3.51 1.33
N ALA A 81 2.49 -2.23 1.39
CA ALA A 81 1.71 -1.12 0.84
C ALA A 81 1.61 -1.24 -0.69
N ARG A 82 2.72 -1.55 -1.36
CA ARG A 82 2.77 -1.73 -2.82
C ARG A 82 1.84 -2.83 -3.30
N ARG A 83 1.83 -3.99 -2.63
CA ARG A 83 0.94 -5.10 -2.96
C ARG A 83 -0.53 -4.71 -2.83
N ARG A 84 -0.91 -4.01 -1.75
CA ARG A 84 -2.30 -3.59 -1.53
C ARG A 84 -2.76 -2.53 -2.51
N VAL A 85 -1.93 -1.54 -2.81
CA VAL A 85 -2.23 -0.53 -3.83
C VAL A 85 -2.43 -1.18 -5.20
N ALA A 86 -1.57 -2.11 -5.60
CA ALA A 86 -1.73 -2.83 -6.86
C ALA A 86 -3.03 -3.66 -6.89
N LEU A 87 -3.39 -4.33 -5.79
CA LEU A 87 -4.65 -5.06 -5.67
C LEU A 87 -5.88 -4.13 -5.73
N ASN A 88 -5.84 -3.00 -5.04
CA ASN A 88 -6.91 -2.01 -5.06
C ASN A 88 -7.06 -1.38 -6.45
N ALA A 89 -5.97 -1.03 -7.11
CA ALA A 89 -5.99 -0.54 -8.48
C ALA A 89 -6.65 -1.56 -9.42
N ARG A 90 -6.32 -2.86 -9.29
CA ARG A 90 -6.97 -3.92 -10.08
C ARG A 90 -8.46 -4.05 -9.82
N ARG A 91 -8.91 -3.83 -8.57
CA ARG A 91 -10.33 -3.85 -8.19
C ARG A 91 -11.13 -2.68 -8.75
N LEU A 92 -10.47 -1.57 -9.13
CA LEU A 92 -11.16 -0.46 -9.80
C LEU A 92 -11.56 -0.78 -11.24
N TRP A 93 -10.87 -1.73 -11.87
CA TRP A 93 -11.09 -2.10 -13.28
C TRP A 93 -11.95 -3.35 -13.45
N ARG A 94 -12.45 -3.94 -12.36
CA ARG A 94 -13.44 -5.03 -12.37
C ARG A 94 -14.78 -4.48 -11.93
#